data_AF-A0A844EPH3-F1
#
_entry.id   AF-A0A844EPH3-F1
#
_cell.length_a   1.000
_cell.length_b   1.000
_cell.length_c   1.000
_cell.angle_alpha   90.00
_cell.angle_beta   90.00
_cell.angle_gamma   90.00
#
_symmetry.space_group_name_H-M   'P 1'
#
loop_
_entity.id
_entity.type
_entity.pdbx_description
1 polymer ?
#
loop_
_entity_poly.entity_id
_entity_poly.type
_entity_poly.pdbx_seq_one_letter_code
_entity_poly.pdbx_strand_id
1 'polypeptide(L)' 'MKKNRLEAFTDAIVPIIMTVLVLELSGPKTYSWQGLWDMREELMSYAISFFLLAVVWGNH' A
#
# COMPACT_ATOMS: atom_id res chain seq x y z
N MET A 1 -14.61 9.31 23.34
CA MET A 1 -15.36 8.04 23.33
C MET A 1 -14.35 6.91 23.50
N LYS A 2 -14.62 5.89 24.33
CA LYS A 2 -13.71 4.74 24.44
C LYS A 2 -13.71 4.04 23.07
N LYS A 3 -12.68 4.26 22.24
CA LYS A 3 -12.47 3.49 21.01
C LYS A 3 -12.59 2.02 21.38
N ASN A 4 -13.43 1.29 20.66
CA ASN A 4 -13.62 -0.13 20.96
C ASN A 4 -12.27 -0.83 20.73
N ARG A 5 -11.90 -1.82 21.55
CA ARG A 5 -10.56 -2.45 21.46
C ARG A 5 -10.25 -2.99 20.06
N LEU A 6 -11.31 -3.37 19.34
CA LEU A 6 -11.25 -3.83 17.96
C LEU A 6 -10.89 -2.70 16.97
N GLU A 7 -11.46 -1.51 17.10
CA GLU A 7 -11.13 -0.36 16.25
C GLU A 7 -9.66 0.04 16.44
N ALA A 8 -9.21 0.13 17.69
CA ALA A 8 -7.81 0.46 17.99
C ALA A 8 -6.82 -0.60 17.43
N PHE A 9 -7.25 -1.85 17.32
CA PHE A 9 -6.46 -2.92 16.71
C PHE A 9 -6.40 -2.77 15.18
N THR A 10 -7.54 -2.53 14.52
CA THR A 10 -7.60 -2.28 13.08
C THR A 10 -6.79 -1.05 12.68
N ASP A 11 -6.89 0.03 13.47
CA ASP A 11 -6.14 1.28 13.29
C ASP A 11 -4.62 1.11 13.40
N ALA A 12 -4.16 0.09 14.12
CA ALA A 12 -2.74 -0.24 14.20
C ALA A 12 -2.27 -1.10 13.02
N ILE A 13 -3.14 -1.96 12.49
CA ILE A 13 -2.75 -2.97 11.49
C ILE A 13 -2.82 -2.45 10.06
N VAL A 14 -3.87 -1.73 9.69
CA VAL A 14 -4.04 -1.29 8.29
C VAL A 14 -2.88 -0.39 7.83
N PRO A 15 -2.40 0.58 8.63
CA PRO A 15 -1.20 1.34 8.27
C PRO A 15 0.06 0.48 8.12
N ILE A 16 0.24 -0.56 8.94
CA ILE A 16 1.38 -1.48 8.81
C ILE A 16 1.30 -2.23 7.47
N ILE A 17 0.13 -2.78 7.12
CA ILE A 17 -0.09 -3.44 5.82
C ILE A 17 0.26 -2.48 4.69
N MET A 18 -0.24 -1.24 4.73
CA MET A 18 0.07 -0.22 3.71
C MET A 18 1.58 0.04 3.57
N THR A 19 2.34 0.06 4.67
CA THR A 19 3.80 0.24 4.62
C THR A 19 4.53 -0.99 4.07
N VAL A 20 4.01 -2.20 4.31
CA VAL A 20 4.62 -3.45 3.82
C VAL A 20 4.37 -3.66 2.34
N LEU A 21 3.27 -3.14 1.76
CA LEU A 21 2.96 -3.30 0.32
C LEU A 21 4.11 -2.86 -0.61
N VAL A 22 4.93 -1.89 -0.20
CA VAL A 22 6.04 -1.41 -1.03
C VAL A 22 7.15 -2.46 -1.15
N LEU A 23 7.25 -3.37 -0.17
CA LEU A 23 8.25 -4.43 -0.15
C LEU A 23 7.95 -5.55 -1.16
N GLU A 24 6.71 -5.63 -1.64
CA GLU A 24 6.28 -6.57 -2.68
C GLU A 24 6.63 -6.08 -4.09
N LEU A 25 7.00 -4.79 -4.26
CA LEU A 25 7.44 -4.28 -5.55
C LEU A 25 8.81 -4.87 -5.91
N SER A 26 8.86 -5.52 -7.06
CA SER A 26 10.10 -5.98 -7.67
C SER A 26 11.01 -4.78 -8.00
N GLY A 27 12.32 -4.97 -8.02
CA GLY A 27 13.24 -3.93 -8.53
C GLY A 27 13.21 -3.86 -10.05
N PRO A 28 13.53 -2.71 -10.67
CA PRO A 28 13.61 -2.61 -12.12
C PRO A 28 14.74 -3.48 -12.65
N LYS A 29 14.48 -4.20 -13.75
CA LYS A 29 15.48 -5.03 -14.44
C LYS A 29 16.68 -4.23 -14.94
N THR A 30 16.49 -2.92 -15.14
CA THR A 30 17.54 -2.00 -15.56
C THR A 30 17.37 -0.71 -14.77
N TYR A 31 18.45 -0.21 -14.17
CA TYR A 31 18.46 1.05 -13.42
C TYR A 31 18.45 2.27 -14.36
N SER A 32 17.35 2.45 -15.08
CA SER A 32 17.11 3.57 -16.00
C SER A 32 15.65 4.01 -15.91
N TRP A 33 15.35 5.22 -16.39
CA TRP A 33 13.97 5.71 -16.51
C TRP A 33 13.08 4.77 -17.33
N GLN A 34 13.65 4.14 -18.36
CA GLN A 34 12.96 3.15 -19.18
C GLN A 34 12.63 1.90 -18.36
N GLY A 35 13.56 1.42 -17.53
CA GLY A 35 13.33 0.26 -16.67
C GLY A 35 12.23 0.49 -15.63
N LEU A 36 12.06 1.72 -15.13
CA LEU A 36 10.91 2.09 -14.29
C LEU A 36 9.61 2.12 -15.09
N TRP A 37 9.63 2.63 -16.33
CA TRP A 37 8.45 2.65 -17.20
C TRP A 37 7.97 1.25 -17.58
N ASP A 38 8.90 0.31 -17.73
CA ASP A 38 8.57 -1.09 -18.01
C ASP A 38 7.82 -1.75 -16.84
N MET A 39 8.00 -1.23 -15.61
CA MET A 39 7.31 -1.67 -14.39
C MET A 39 5.97 -0.98 -14.13
N ARG A 40 5.48 -0.14 -15.05
CA ARG A 40 4.26 0.67 -14.85
C ARG A 40 3.05 -0.16 -14.39
N GLU A 41 2.88 -1.39 -14.87
CA GLU A 41 1.72 -2.22 -14.53
C GLU A 41 1.76 -2.67 -13.05
N GLU A 42 2.95 -3.05 -12.58
CA GLU A 42 3.19 -3.41 -11.18
C GLU A 42 3.05 -2.20 -10.25
N LEU A 43 3.61 -1.05 -10.65
CA LEU A 43 3.47 0.22 -9.93
C LEU A 43 2.00 0.67 -9.84
N MET A 44 1.22 0.52 -10.92
CA MET A 44 -0.21 0.84 -10.93
C MET A 44 -1.01 -0.11 -10.04
N SER A 45 -0.71 -1.41 -10.05
CA SER A 45 -1.33 -2.40 -9.16
C SER A 45 -1.07 -2.08 -7.69
N TYR A 46 0.19 -1.74 -7.35
CA TYR A 46 0.57 -1.26 -6.03
C TYR A 46 -0.19 0.00 -5.63
N ALA A 47 -0.21 1.02 -6.51
CA ALA A 47 -0.86 2.29 -6.21
C ALA A 47 -2.36 2.11 -5.97
N ILE A 48 -3.06 1.36 -6.83
CA ILE A 48 -4.48 1.06 -6.68
C ILE A 48 -4.73 0.34 -5.35
N SER A 49 -3.93 -0.66 -5.01
CA SER A 49 -4.07 -1.41 -3.76
C SER A 49 -3.85 -0.54 -2.53
N PHE A 50 -2.81 0.31 -2.55
CA PHE A 50 -2.50 1.23 -1.46
C PHE A 50 -3.62 2.25 -1.24
N PHE A 51 -4.10 2.89 -2.31
CA PHE A 51 -5.17 3.88 -2.21
C PHE A 51 -6.50 3.26 -1.83
N LEU A 52 -6.82 2.06 -2.30
CA LEU A 52 -8.03 1.35 -1.92
C LEU A 52 -8.04 1.05 -0.42
N LEU A 53 -6.93 0.56 0.14
CA LEU A 53 -6.80 0.37 1.58
C LEU A 53 -6.87 1.69 2.36
N ALA A 54 -6.24 2.75 1.87
CA ALA A 54 -6.30 4.06 2.49
C ALA A 54 -7.73 4.63 2.54
N VAL A 55 -8.52 4.44 1.46
CA VAL A 55 -9.93 4.86 1.40
C VAL A 55 -10.78 4.01 2.33
N VAL A 56 -10.61 2.68 2.33
CA VAL A 56 -11.36 1.77 3.22
C VAL A 56 -11.05 2.08 4.68
N TRP A 57 -9.78 2.32 5.03
CA TRP A 57 -9.38 2.70 6.38
C TRP A 57 -9.87 4.10 6.78
N GLY A 58 -9.79 5.09 5.89
CA GLY A 58 -10.29 6.44 6.18
C GLY A 58 -11.82 6.50 6.39
N ASN A 59 -12.54 5.50 5.86
CA ASN A 59 -13.98 5.31 6.07
C ASN A 59 -14.32 4.36 7.23
N HIS A 60 -13.32 3.75 7.87
CA HIS A 60 -13.47 2.93 9.09
C HIS A 60 -13.63 3.84 10.31
#